data_AF-A0A8H7M1Y4-F1
#
_entry.id   AF-A0A8H7M1Y4-F1
#
_cell.length_a   1.000
_cell.length_b   1.000
_cell.length_c   1.000
_cell.angle_alpha   90.00
_cell.angle_beta   90.00
_cell.angle_gamma   90.00
#
_symmetry.space_group_name_H-M   'P 1'
#
loop_
_entity.id
_entity.type
_entity.pdbx_description
1 polymer ?
#
loop_
_entity_poly.entity_id
_entity_poly.type
_entity_poly.pdbx_seq_one_letter_code
_entity_poly.pdbx_strand_id
1 'polypeptide(L)'
;MARYTSPETKAQIIALKKLEYSDRAIVQLLQPQTEVSHATVGRIWAKYGLTDRPLNRHDPIPGRPRKLTPSNVRFAALALARSRVPTAANIRRQYFPAVGSSTLRRYLRELGLRPYKRRQVPLLTYRHRKARRAWAHTVNYSGHNHAGTTSSSRTKSESSYLGPTAANITGGGLVSPRIIPDTPKRRYCRDSARTYGSRGLKVRGTITNGL
;
A
#
# COMPACT_ATOMS: atom_id res chain seq x y z
N MET A 1 31.43 -11.13 -26.24
CA MET A 1 30.00 -11.20 -25.86
C MET A 1 29.25 -10.15 -26.66
N ALA A 2 28.34 -10.54 -27.56
CA ALA A 2 27.64 -9.60 -28.42
C ALA A 2 26.77 -8.66 -27.58
N ARG A 3 27.13 -7.37 -27.60
CA ARG A 3 26.29 -6.30 -27.08
C ARG A 3 24.99 -6.29 -27.89
N TYR A 4 23.85 -6.08 -27.24
CA TYR A 4 22.59 -5.92 -27.96
C TYR A 4 22.78 -4.88 -29.08
N THR A 5 22.29 -5.18 -30.29
CA THR A 5 22.37 -4.24 -31.42
C THR A 5 21.71 -2.92 -31.02
N SER A 6 22.43 -1.81 -31.19
CA SER A 6 21.91 -0.49 -30.83
C SER A 6 20.68 -0.17 -31.68
N PRO A 7 19.75 0.65 -31.18
CA PRO A 7 18.57 1.01 -31.96
C PRO A 7 18.90 1.76 -33.26
N GLU A 8 19.97 2.53 -33.28
CA GLU A 8 20.48 3.24 -34.45
C GLU A 8 20.92 2.25 -35.54
N THR A 9 21.71 1.24 -35.18
CA THR A 9 22.10 0.18 -36.11
C THR A 9 20.87 -0.58 -36.62
N LYS A 10 19.87 -0.85 -35.76
CA LYS A 10 18.61 -1.48 -36.22
C LYS A 10 17.90 -0.59 -37.24
N ALA A 11 17.87 0.73 -37.02
CA ALA A 11 17.24 1.68 -37.94
C ALA A 11 17.96 1.69 -39.30
N GLN A 12 19.30 1.73 -39.29
CA GLN A 12 20.11 1.65 -40.51
C GLN A 12 19.86 0.35 -41.27
N ILE A 13 19.85 -0.80 -40.57
CA ILE A 13 19.54 -2.10 -41.18
C ILE A 13 18.16 -2.09 -41.85
N ILE A 14 17.15 -1.53 -41.19
CA ILE A 14 15.79 -1.46 -41.72
C ILE A 14 15.73 -0.53 -42.93
N ALA A 15 16.40 0.62 -42.87
CA ALA A 15 16.47 1.56 -43.99
C ALA A 15 17.13 0.92 -45.22
N LEU A 16 18.28 0.27 -45.04
CA LEU A 16 18.98 -0.45 -46.11
C LEU A 16 18.15 -1.63 -46.65
N LYS A 17 17.37 -2.29 -45.79
CA LYS A 17 16.45 -3.34 -46.25
C LYS A 17 15.28 -2.82 -47.07
N LYS A 18 14.72 -1.65 -46.71
CA LYS A 18 13.69 -0.99 -47.51
C LYS A 18 14.21 -0.52 -48.88
N LEU A 19 15.51 -0.34 -49.02
CA LEU A 19 16.21 -0.08 -50.28
C LEU A 19 16.60 -1.38 -51.03
N GLU A 20 16.08 -2.54 -50.60
CA GLU A 20 16.28 -3.85 -51.24
C GLU A 20 17.74 -4.36 -51.29
N TYR A 21 18.60 -3.91 -50.38
CA TYR A 21 19.95 -4.47 -50.25
C TYR A 21 19.93 -5.91 -49.70
N SER A 22 20.86 -6.74 -50.20
CA SER A 22 21.07 -8.10 -49.69
C SER A 22 21.69 -8.09 -48.29
N ASP A 23 21.42 -9.12 -47.48
CA ASP A 23 21.91 -9.20 -46.09
C ASP A 23 23.45 -9.12 -46.00
N ARG A 24 24.15 -9.71 -46.97
CA ARG A 24 25.61 -9.69 -47.02
C ARG A 24 26.14 -8.30 -47.38
N ALA A 25 25.49 -7.60 -48.30
CA ALA A 25 25.86 -6.23 -48.66
C ALA A 25 25.65 -5.27 -47.49
N ILE A 26 24.55 -5.41 -46.74
CA ILE A 26 24.28 -4.62 -45.54
C ILE A 26 25.39 -4.78 -44.50
N VAL A 27 25.85 -6.02 -44.26
CA VAL A 27 26.94 -6.27 -43.32
C VAL A 27 28.24 -5.61 -43.78
N GLN A 28 28.57 -5.68 -45.06
CA GLN A 28 29.78 -5.03 -45.60
C GLN A 28 29.71 -3.50 -45.46
N LEU A 29 28.55 -2.88 -45.69
CA LEU A 29 28.37 -1.42 -45.57
C LEU A 29 28.45 -0.92 -44.12
N LEU A 30 28.04 -1.75 -43.15
CA LEU A 30 28.03 -1.38 -41.74
C LEU A 30 29.37 -1.68 -41.02
N GLN A 31 30.28 -2.42 -41.65
CA GLN A 31 31.66 -2.59 -41.19
C GLN A 31 32.49 -1.34 -41.55
N PRO A 32 33.43 -0.87 -40.70
CA PRO A 32 33.93 -1.44 -39.44
C PRO A 32 33.18 -0.99 -38.17
N GLN A 33 32.13 -0.17 -38.32
CA GLN A 33 31.46 0.50 -37.21
C GLN A 33 30.62 -0.45 -36.33
N THR A 34 30.15 -1.58 -36.90
CA THR A 34 29.33 -2.53 -36.16
C THR A 34 29.67 -3.99 -36.45
N GLU A 35 29.86 -4.79 -35.40
CA GLU A 35 30.03 -6.25 -35.46
C GLU A 35 28.65 -6.95 -35.53
N VAL A 36 27.97 -6.89 -36.68
CA VAL A 36 26.68 -7.57 -36.91
C VAL A 36 26.84 -8.68 -37.93
N SER A 37 26.33 -9.88 -37.63
CA SER A 37 26.29 -10.98 -38.60
C SER A 37 25.10 -10.86 -39.55
N HIS A 38 25.22 -11.38 -40.77
CA HIS A 38 24.13 -11.38 -41.76
C HIS A 38 22.86 -12.09 -41.22
N ALA A 39 23.01 -13.15 -40.41
CA ALA A 39 21.90 -13.80 -39.73
C ALA A 39 21.16 -12.87 -38.76
N THR A 40 21.89 -11.93 -38.13
CA THR A 40 21.30 -10.92 -37.24
C THR A 40 20.52 -9.87 -38.02
N VAL A 41 21.01 -9.47 -39.20
CA VAL A 41 20.28 -8.59 -40.15
C VAL A 41 18.93 -9.20 -40.52
N GLY A 42 18.90 -10.46 -40.96
CA GLY A 42 17.66 -11.16 -41.30
C GLY A 42 16.67 -11.26 -40.12
N ARG A 43 17.17 -11.57 -38.91
CA ARG A 43 16.33 -11.60 -37.68
C ARG A 43 15.76 -10.22 -37.32
N ILE A 44 16.56 -9.16 -37.48
CA ILE A 44 16.13 -7.78 -37.21
C ILE A 44 15.05 -7.38 -38.21
N TRP A 45 15.24 -7.66 -39.51
CA TRP A 45 14.26 -7.37 -40.55
C TRP A 45 12.93 -8.09 -40.29
N ALA A 46 12.97 -9.39 -40.05
CA ALA A 46 11.78 -10.19 -39.74
C ALA A 46 11.02 -9.66 -38.52
N LYS A 47 11.75 -9.19 -37.50
CA LYS A 47 11.16 -8.74 -36.23
C LYS A 47 10.65 -7.30 -36.24
N TYR A 48 11.37 -6.39 -36.89
CA TYR A 48 11.11 -4.95 -36.82
C TYR A 48 10.66 -4.36 -38.15
N GLY A 49 11.16 -4.87 -39.28
CA GLY A 49 10.83 -4.36 -40.62
C GLY A 49 9.43 -4.75 -41.10
N LEU A 50 8.94 -5.95 -40.75
CA LEU A 50 7.59 -6.41 -41.11
C LEU A 50 6.50 -5.90 -40.15
N THR A 51 6.86 -5.61 -38.90
CA THR A 51 5.88 -5.33 -37.83
C THR A 51 5.92 -3.86 -37.35
N ASP A 52 6.75 -3.01 -37.98
CA ASP A 52 7.01 -1.61 -37.61
C ASP A 52 7.14 -1.39 -36.08
N ARG A 53 7.82 -2.33 -35.40
CA ARG A 53 7.99 -2.29 -33.95
C ARG A 53 8.99 -1.21 -33.54
N PRO A 54 8.81 -0.58 -32.37
CA PRO A 54 9.76 0.40 -31.86
C PRO A 54 11.13 -0.24 -31.57
N LEU A 55 12.19 0.31 -32.18
CA LEU A 55 13.55 -0.25 -32.19
C LEU A 55 14.24 -0.24 -30.82
N ASN A 56 13.84 0.69 -29.96
CA ASN A 56 14.33 0.88 -28.60
C ASN A 56 13.73 -0.13 -27.60
N ARG A 57 12.68 -0.84 -28.00
CA ARG A 57 11.96 -1.73 -27.09
C ARG A 57 12.54 -3.13 -27.18
N HIS A 58 13.06 -3.61 -26.05
CA HIS A 58 13.28 -5.02 -25.84
C HIS A 58 11.96 -5.68 -25.45
N ASP A 59 11.65 -6.83 -26.05
CA ASP A 59 10.53 -7.62 -25.56
C ASP A 59 10.85 -8.09 -24.14
N PRO A 60 9.90 -8.00 -23.21
CA PRO A 60 10.11 -8.49 -21.86
C PRO A 60 10.40 -9.99 -21.93
N ILE A 61 11.61 -10.37 -21.51
CA ILE A 61 11.98 -11.77 -21.41
C ILE A 61 11.22 -12.35 -20.21
N PRO A 62 10.42 -13.41 -20.39
CA PRO A 62 9.73 -14.03 -19.28
C PRO A 62 10.75 -14.55 -18.27
N GLY A 63 10.61 -14.11 -17.02
CA GLY A 63 11.43 -14.59 -15.92
C GLY A 63 11.02 -15.99 -15.46
N ARG A 64 11.83 -16.58 -14.57
CA ARG A 64 11.48 -17.84 -13.90
C ARG A 64 10.12 -17.73 -13.21
N PRO A 65 9.26 -18.78 -13.27
CA PRO A 65 7.99 -18.82 -12.54
C PRO A 65 8.18 -18.49 -11.06
N ARG A 66 7.29 -17.66 -10.52
CA ARG A 66 7.38 -17.18 -9.15
C ARG A 66 6.69 -18.16 -8.20
N LYS A 67 7.30 -18.42 -7.04
CA LYS A 67 6.75 -19.31 -6.00
C LYS A 67 5.41 -18.82 -5.40
N LEU A 68 5.15 -17.52 -5.44
CA LEU A 68 3.90 -16.92 -4.97
C LEU A 68 3.12 -16.39 -6.18
N THR A 69 1.88 -16.88 -6.32
CA THR A 69 0.92 -16.35 -7.29
C THR A 69 0.27 -15.07 -6.75
N PRO A 70 -0.29 -14.20 -7.62
CA PRO A 70 -1.06 -13.04 -7.18
C PRO A 70 -2.22 -13.40 -6.23
N SER A 71 -2.87 -14.55 -6.43
CA SER A 71 -3.93 -15.04 -5.55
C SER A 71 -3.40 -15.35 -4.14
N ASN A 72 -2.26 -16.04 -4.05
CA ASN A 72 -1.61 -16.36 -2.77
C ASN A 72 -1.24 -15.09 -1.99
N VAL A 73 -0.79 -14.04 -2.70
CA VAL A 73 -0.46 -12.75 -2.08
C VAL A 73 -1.71 -12.06 -1.54
N ARG A 74 -2.83 -12.06 -2.28
CA ARG A 74 -4.12 -11.53 -1.81
C ARG A 74 -4.63 -12.29 -0.59
N PHE A 75 -4.53 -13.61 -0.61
CA PHE A 75 -4.89 -14.46 0.53
C PHE A 75 -4.03 -14.11 1.76
N ALA A 76 -2.72 -13.95 1.60
CA ALA A 76 -1.84 -13.55 2.70
C ALA A 76 -2.22 -12.18 3.30
N ALA A 77 -2.61 -11.22 2.47
CA ALA A 77 -3.08 -9.91 2.91
C ALA A 77 -4.40 -10.02 3.71
N LEU A 78 -5.35 -10.82 3.23
CA LEU A 78 -6.60 -11.08 3.94
C LEU A 78 -6.36 -11.79 5.28
N ALA A 79 -5.48 -12.78 5.29
CA ALA A 79 -5.10 -13.50 6.51
C ALA A 79 -4.47 -12.56 7.54
N LEU A 80 -3.63 -11.61 7.12
CA LEU A 80 -3.12 -10.55 8.00
C LEU A 80 -4.25 -9.68 8.56
N ALA A 81 -5.16 -9.20 7.72
CA ALA A 81 -6.25 -8.32 8.16
C ALA A 81 -7.19 -8.99 9.17
N ARG A 82 -7.42 -10.30 9.03
CA ARG A 82 -8.30 -11.08 9.93
C ARG A 82 -7.60 -11.56 11.20
N SER A 83 -6.27 -11.65 11.20
CA SER A 83 -5.52 -12.17 12.35
C SER A 83 -5.49 -11.19 13.53
N ARG A 84 -5.53 -11.71 14.76
CA ARG A 84 -5.37 -10.92 16.00
C ARG A 84 -3.92 -10.43 16.21
N VAL A 85 -2.94 -11.24 15.79
CA VAL A 85 -1.51 -10.92 15.83
C VAL A 85 -0.91 -10.97 14.41
N PRO A 86 -1.20 -9.95 13.56
CA PRO A 86 -0.69 -9.90 12.20
C PRO A 86 0.82 -9.77 12.17
N THR A 87 1.48 -10.83 11.69
CA THR A 87 2.91 -10.80 11.36
C THR A 87 3.15 -11.67 10.15
N ALA A 88 3.91 -11.17 9.18
CA ALA A 88 4.22 -11.93 7.96
C ALA A 88 4.90 -13.28 8.27
N ALA A 89 5.69 -13.37 9.34
CA ALA A 89 6.29 -14.61 9.80
C ALA A 89 5.25 -15.67 10.25
N ASN A 90 4.19 -15.25 10.95
CA ASN A 90 3.11 -16.14 11.36
C ASN A 90 2.35 -16.67 10.15
N ILE A 91 1.98 -15.79 9.23
CA ILE A 91 1.28 -16.16 7.98
C ILE A 91 2.14 -17.08 7.12
N ARG A 92 3.45 -16.80 7.01
CA ARG A 92 4.38 -17.69 6.31
C ARG A 92 4.38 -19.09 6.92
N ARG A 93 4.55 -19.20 8.24
CA ARG A 93 4.60 -20.50 8.93
C ARG A 93 3.32 -21.31 8.74
N GLN A 94 2.16 -20.65 8.76
CA GLN A 94 0.87 -21.32 8.65
C GLN A 94 0.52 -21.74 7.21
N TYR A 95 0.77 -20.88 6.23
CA TYR A 95 0.21 -21.05 4.88
C TYR A 95 1.27 -21.21 3.78
N PHE A 96 2.49 -20.72 3.99
CA PHE A 96 3.52 -20.66 2.94
C PHE A 96 4.92 -21.09 3.46
N PRO A 97 5.08 -22.33 3.98
CA PRO A 97 6.33 -22.77 4.60
C PRO A 97 7.51 -22.79 3.62
N ALA A 98 7.26 -23.11 2.34
CA ALA A 98 8.27 -23.18 1.28
C ALA A 98 8.79 -21.80 0.80
N VAL A 99 8.21 -20.70 1.27
CA VAL A 99 8.54 -19.35 0.83
C VAL A 99 9.41 -18.62 1.86
N GLY A 100 10.37 -17.83 1.36
CA GLY A 100 11.19 -16.96 2.19
C GLY A 100 10.36 -15.86 2.87
N SER A 101 10.67 -15.56 4.14
CA SER A 101 9.96 -14.51 4.89
C SER A 101 10.17 -13.11 4.29
N SER A 102 11.32 -12.87 3.66
CA SER A 102 11.63 -11.65 2.90
C SER A 102 10.80 -11.54 1.63
N THR A 103 10.62 -12.66 0.89
CA THR A 103 9.79 -12.73 -0.31
C THR A 103 8.35 -12.34 0.00
N LEU A 104 7.75 -12.94 1.04
CA LEU A 104 6.39 -12.61 1.43
C LEU A 104 6.25 -11.14 1.85
N ARG A 105 7.22 -10.61 2.62
CA ARG A 105 7.25 -9.19 3.01
C ARG A 105 7.34 -8.26 1.80
N ARG A 106 8.15 -8.59 0.79
CA ARG A 106 8.26 -7.80 -0.45
C ARG A 106 6.91 -7.68 -1.14
N TYR A 107 6.22 -8.80 -1.37
CA TYR A 107 4.90 -8.79 -2.01
C TYR A 107 3.83 -8.05 -1.21
N LEU A 108 3.84 -8.19 0.12
CA LEU A 108 2.90 -7.44 0.96
C LEU A 108 3.15 -5.92 0.88
N ARG A 109 4.42 -5.49 0.79
CA ARG A 109 4.78 -4.09 0.56
C ARG A 109 4.34 -3.59 -0.82
N GLU A 110 4.45 -4.42 -1.86
CA GLU A 110 3.93 -4.11 -3.20
C GLU A 110 2.41 -3.89 -3.18
N LEU A 111 1.66 -4.58 -2.31
CA LEU A 111 0.24 -4.29 -2.04
C LEU A 111 -0.01 -3.06 -1.15
N GLY A 112 1.04 -2.35 -0.71
CA GLY A 112 0.92 -1.19 0.16
C GLY A 112 0.90 -1.50 1.66
N LEU A 113 1.03 -2.77 2.07
CA LEU A 113 1.08 -3.14 3.48
C LEU A 113 2.48 -2.91 4.06
N ARG A 114 2.61 -1.83 4.84
CA ARG A 114 3.86 -1.48 5.51
C ARG A 114 3.87 -1.98 6.96
N PRO A 115 5.02 -2.45 7.48
CA PRO A 115 5.13 -2.76 8.89
C PRO A 115 5.01 -1.48 9.72
N TYR A 116 4.31 -1.56 10.86
CA TYR A 116 4.25 -0.47 11.82
C TYR A 116 4.59 -1.01 13.22
N LYS A 117 5.22 -0.16 14.05
CA LYS A 117 5.45 -0.47 15.46
C LYS A 117 4.16 -0.26 16.22
N ARG A 118 3.67 -1.30 16.91
CA ARG A 118 2.50 -1.20 17.77
C ARG A 118 2.77 -0.18 18.88
N ARG A 119 1.82 0.74 19.09
CA ARG A 119 1.88 1.69 20.21
C ARG A 119 1.48 0.95 21.48
N GLN A 120 2.27 1.12 22.54
CA GLN A 120 1.89 0.68 23.87
C GLN A 120 0.84 1.65 24.40
N VAL A 121 -0.28 1.12 24.89
CA VAL A 121 -1.37 1.90 25.47
C VAL A 121 -1.76 1.28 26.81
N PRO A 122 -2.14 2.08 27.81
CA PRO A 122 -2.59 1.55 29.09
C PRO A 122 -3.85 0.71 28.90
N LEU A 123 -3.96 -0.37 29.66
CA LEU A 123 -5.15 -1.21 29.64
C LEU A 123 -6.32 -0.44 30.26
N LEU A 124 -7.37 -0.21 29.47
CA LEU A 124 -8.59 0.44 29.94
C LEU A 124 -9.65 -0.60 30.28
N THR A 125 -10.04 -0.64 31.55
CA THR A 125 -11.18 -1.41 32.00
C THR A 125 -12.48 -0.87 31.39
N TYR A 126 -13.57 -1.62 31.51
CA TYR A 126 -14.89 -1.16 31.07
C TYR A 126 -15.30 0.16 31.75
N ARG A 127 -15.08 0.29 33.07
CA ARG A 127 -15.37 1.51 33.84
C ARG A 127 -14.62 2.72 33.29
N HIS A 128 -13.31 2.58 33.02
CA HIS A 128 -12.50 3.65 32.43
C HIS A 128 -13.00 4.06 31.04
N ARG A 129 -13.37 3.10 30.18
CA ARG A 129 -13.90 3.40 28.84
C ARG A 129 -15.24 4.13 28.90
N LYS A 130 -16.14 3.73 29.80
CA LYS A 130 -17.45 4.38 29.99
C LYS A 130 -17.29 5.82 30.46
N ALA A 131 -16.47 6.06 31.49
CA ALA A 131 -16.20 7.40 32.01
C ALA A 131 -15.56 8.32 30.95
N ARG A 132 -14.52 7.83 30.25
CA ARG A 132 -13.86 8.60 29.17
C ARG A 132 -14.80 8.93 28.02
N ARG A 133 -15.68 7.99 27.64
CA ARG A 133 -16.68 8.22 26.60
C ARG A 133 -17.71 9.27 27.03
N ALA A 134 -18.23 9.18 28.26
CA ALA A 134 -19.16 10.17 28.80
C ALA A 134 -18.53 11.58 28.80
N TRP A 135 -17.30 11.71 29.31
CA TRP A 135 -16.55 12.97 29.27
C TRP A 135 -16.32 13.49 27.84
N ALA A 136 -15.96 12.61 26.90
CA ALA A 136 -15.78 13.02 25.50
C ALA A 136 -17.09 13.51 24.87
N HIS A 137 -18.24 12.93 25.22
CA HIS A 137 -19.53 13.44 24.76
C HIS A 137 -19.81 14.83 25.37
N THR A 138 -19.65 15.01 26.69
CA THR A 138 -19.90 16.32 27.33
C THR A 138 -19.03 17.44 26.76
N VAL A 139 -17.75 17.17 26.50
CA VAL A 139 -16.81 18.16 25.93
C VAL A 139 -17.11 18.48 24.46
N ASN A 140 -17.61 17.53 23.67
CA ASN A 140 -17.96 17.78 22.26
C ASN A 140 -19.30 18.53 22.11
N TYR A 141 -20.24 18.38 23.05
CA TYR A 141 -21.47 19.20 23.07
C TYR A 141 -21.22 20.65 23.49
N SER A 142 -20.15 20.94 24.23
CA SER A 142 -19.78 22.31 24.62
C SER A 142 -19.04 23.12 23.54
N GLY A 143 -18.82 22.56 22.34
CA GLY A 143 -18.07 23.21 21.25
C GLY A 143 -18.87 24.11 20.30
N HIS A 144 -20.17 24.35 20.55
CA HIS A 144 -21.03 25.19 19.69
C HIS A 144 -21.88 26.22 20.45
N ASN A 145 -21.49 26.62 21.66
CA ASN A 145 -22.14 27.74 22.36
C ASN A 145 -21.11 28.65 23.00
N HIS A 146 -20.38 29.41 22.17
CA HIS A 146 -19.85 30.71 22.56
C HIS A 146 -20.85 31.79 22.12
N ALA A 147 -22.10 31.68 22.59
CA ALA A 147 -23.08 32.74 22.51
C ALA A 147 -23.60 32.93 23.93
N GLY A 148 -23.47 34.15 24.43
CA GLY A 148 -23.55 34.49 25.85
C GLY A 148 -24.80 33.98 26.54
N THR A 149 -24.61 33.41 27.72
CA THR A 149 -25.61 33.45 28.78
C THR A 149 -24.96 34.10 29.97
N THR A 150 -25.35 35.35 30.15
CA THR A 150 -25.22 36.14 31.36
C THR A 150 -25.49 35.30 32.60
N SER A 151 -24.58 35.40 33.56
CA SER A 151 -24.77 34.96 34.94
C SER A 151 -26.01 35.64 35.52
N SER A 152 -27.07 34.87 35.72
CA SER A 152 -28.20 35.23 36.57
C SER A 152 -28.32 34.21 37.70
N SER A 153 -28.57 34.75 38.88
CA SER A 153 -28.39 34.19 40.20
C SER A 153 -29.54 33.28 40.67
N ARG A 154 -29.24 32.48 41.72
CA ARG A 154 -30.18 31.98 42.74
C ARG A 154 -31.05 30.78 42.29
N THR A 155 -30.93 29.60 42.90
CA THR A 155 -31.47 29.31 44.24
C THR A 155 -30.92 27.98 44.79
N LYS A 156 -30.76 27.95 46.12
CA LYS A 156 -30.52 26.78 46.96
C LYS A 156 -31.57 25.69 46.74
N SER A 157 -31.16 24.44 46.67
CA SER A 157 -31.80 23.36 47.44
C SER A 157 -30.82 22.21 47.65
N GLU A 158 -30.77 21.76 48.90
CA GLU A 158 -29.96 20.67 49.43
C GLU A 158 -30.42 19.32 48.85
N SER A 159 -29.47 18.42 48.57
CA SER A 159 -29.71 16.97 48.64
C SER A 159 -28.38 16.23 48.73
N SER A 160 -27.95 16.02 49.97
CA SER A 160 -27.24 14.84 50.50
C SER A 160 -26.63 13.85 49.48
N TYR A 161 -25.30 13.86 49.36
CA TYR A 161 -24.52 12.63 49.26
C TYR A 161 -23.21 12.80 50.03
N LEU A 162 -23.08 12.00 51.08
CA LEU A 162 -21.92 11.92 51.97
C LEU A 162 -20.69 11.48 51.16
N GLY A 163 -19.68 12.34 51.08
CA GLY A 163 -18.35 11.97 50.62
C GLY A 163 -17.63 11.14 51.68
N PRO A 164 -16.77 10.17 51.30
CA PRO A 164 -15.95 9.45 52.26
C PRO A 164 -14.92 10.40 52.88
N THR A 165 -14.91 10.42 54.21
CA THR A 165 -14.02 11.14 55.11
C THR A 165 -12.56 10.92 54.76
N ALA A 166 -11.81 12.03 54.72
CA ALA A 166 -10.36 12.05 54.57
C ALA A 166 -9.69 11.32 55.74
N ALA A 167 -8.91 10.28 55.44
CA ALA A 167 -7.86 9.81 56.32
C ALA A 167 -6.60 10.65 56.05
N ASN A 168 -6.07 11.25 57.12
CA ASN A 168 -4.79 11.95 57.17
C ASN A 168 -3.65 11.13 56.56
N ILE A 169 -2.95 11.70 55.58
CA ILE A 169 -1.55 11.36 55.31
C ILE A 169 -0.78 12.68 55.16
N THR A 170 -0.01 12.98 56.19
CA THR A 170 0.99 14.04 56.26
C THR A 170 2.07 13.83 55.18
N GLY A 171 2.41 14.91 54.46
CA GLY A 171 3.70 15.05 53.78
C GLY A 171 3.65 14.98 52.25
N GLY A 172 3.82 16.13 51.59
CA GLY A 172 4.08 16.19 50.15
C GLY A 172 4.03 17.60 49.59
N GLY A 173 5.21 18.25 49.50
CA GLY A 173 5.38 19.57 48.91
C GLY A 173 4.90 19.64 47.45
N LEU A 174 4.32 20.78 47.10
CA LEU A 174 3.80 21.12 45.78
C LEU A 174 4.94 21.20 44.76
N VAL A 175 4.83 20.44 43.66
CA VAL A 175 5.56 20.72 42.41
C VAL A 175 4.53 20.86 41.29
N SER A 176 4.37 22.09 40.81
CA SER A 176 3.46 22.45 39.72
C SER A 176 3.82 21.74 38.40
N PRO A 177 2.85 21.23 37.62
CA PRO A 177 3.11 20.69 36.30
C PRO A 177 3.35 21.82 35.28
N ARG A 178 4.50 21.78 34.61
CA ARG A 178 4.84 22.65 33.46
C ARG A 178 3.83 22.45 32.32
N ILE A 179 3.28 23.57 31.85
CA ILE A 179 2.54 23.71 30.60
C ILE A 179 3.53 23.52 29.44
N ILE A 180 3.28 22.54 28.56
CA ILE A 180 3.99 22.40 27.28
C ILE A 180 3.07 22.97 26.20
N PRO A 181 3.52 23.93 25.36
CA PRO A 181 2.68 24.53 24.34
C PRO A 181 2.31 23.54 23.22
N ASP A 182 1.08 23.70 22.71
CA ASP A 182 0.46 22.94 21.64
C ASP A 182 1.32 22.90 20.36
N THR A 183 1.49 21.69 19.79
CA THR A 183 1.96 21.50 18.42
C THR A 183 0.77 21.18 17.51
N PRO A 184 0.75 21.67 16.25
CA PRO A 184 -0.47 21.72 15.46
C PRO A 184 -0.95 20.33 15.03
N LYS A 185 -2.25 20.07 15.24
CA LYS A 185 -2.98 18.89 14.77
C LYS A 185 -2.85 18.75 13.25
N ARG A 186 -1.98 17.85 12.78
CA ARG A 186 -2.07 17.34 11.40
C ARG A 186 -3.36 16.53 11.28
N ARG A 187 -4.31 17.08 10.51
CA ARG A 187 -5.59 16.47 10.16
C ARG A 187 -5.36 15.04 9.67
N TYR A 188 -6.01 14.07 10.30
CA TYR A 188 -6.14 12.74 9.75
C TYR A 188 -7.06 12.83 8.53
N CYS A 189 -6.51 12.63 7.34
CA CYS A 189 -7.32 12.27 6.17
C CYS A 189 -7.95 10.90 6.47
N ARG A 190 -9.24 10.90 6.77
CA ARG A 190 -10.06 9.71 6.99
C ARG A 190 -10.92 9.42 5.76
N ASP A 191 -10.43 9.71 4.55
CA ASP A 191 -11.22 9.60 3.31
C ASP A 191 -10.42 8.98 2.16
N SER A 192 -10.13 7.68 2.23
CA SER A 192 -9.65 6.95 1.04
C SER A 192 -10.17 5.52 0.88
N ALA A 193 -11.19 5.12 1.65
CA ALA A 193 -11.79 3.79 1.55
C ALA A 193 -13.23 3.80 1.02
N ARG A 194 -13.61 4.80 0.22
CA ARG A 194 -14.97 4.91 -0.33
C ARG A 194 -14.98 5.35 -1.79
N THR A 195 -14.21 4.70 -2.65
CA THR A 195 -14.37 4.74 -4.12
C THR A 195 -13.46 3.70 -4.78
N TYR A 196 -13.88 2.43 -4.77
CA TYR A 196 -13.59 1.55 -5.89
C TYR A 196 -14.92 0.99 -6.37
N GLY A 197 -15.24 1.35 -7.60
CA GLY A 197 -16.56 1.26 -8.20
C GLY A 197 -17.08 -0.18 -8.27
N SER A 198 -18.26 -0.35 -7.70
CA SER A 198 -19.30 -1.23 -8.23
C SER A 198 -19.62 -0.82 -9.68
N ARG A 199 -18.91 -1.39 -10.65
CA ARG A 199 -19.38 -1.45 -12.04
C ARG A 199 -19.48 -2.92 -12.46
N GLY A 200 -20.74 -3.37 -12.50
CA GLY A 200 -21.26 -4.32 -13.49
C GLY A 200 -20.66 -5.71 -13.55
N LEU A 201 -21.22 -6.64 -12.78
CA LEU A 201 -21.40 -8.03 -13.22
C LEU A 201 -22.85 -8.41 -12.97
N LYS A 202 -23.72 -8.10 -13.95
CA LYS A 202 -25.01 -8.79 -14.09
C LYS A 202 -24.70 -10.19 -14.60
N VAL A 203 -24.66 -11.18 -13.70
CA VAL A 203 -24.75 -12.58 -14.09
C VAL A 203 -26.23 -12.93 -14.15
N ARG A 204 -26.83 -12.80 -15.33
CA ARG A 204 -28.04 -13.55 -15.71
C ARG A 204 -27.56 -14.76 -16.51
N GLY A 205 -27.97 -15.94 -16.10
CA GLY A 205 -27.66 -17.18 -16.81
C GLY A 205 -27.94 -18.40 -15.95
N THR A 206 -29.21 -18.77 -15.84
CA THR A 206 -29.65 -20.14 -15.55
C THR A 206 -29.18 -21.07 -16.66
N ILE A 207 -28.44 -22.12 -16.34
CA ILE A 207 -28.36 -23.33 -17.18
C ILE A 207 -28.34 -24.54 -16.24
N THR A 208 -29.46 -25.24 -16.21
CA THR A 208 -29.60 -26.64 -15.81
C THR A 208 -28.86 -27.53 -16.80
N ASN A 209 -28.27 -28.64 -16.31
CA ASN A 209 -27.99 -29.95 -16.94
C ASN A 209 -26.80 -30.53 -16.13
N GLY A 210 -26.91 -31.66 -15.43
CA GLY A 210 -27.49 -32.92 -15.86
C GLY A 210 -26.33 -33.81 -16.30
N LEU A 211 -25.82 -34.62 -15.38
CA LEU A 211 -25.26 -35.98 -15.53
C LEU A 211 -25.04 -36.54 -14.12
#